data_AF-A0A7V1AM25-F1
#
_entry.id   AF-A0A7V1AM25-F1
#
_cell.length_a   1.000
_cell.length_b   1.000
_cell.length_c   1.000
_cell.angle_alpha   90.00
_cell.angle_beta   90.00
_cell.angle_gamma   90.00
#
_symmetry.space_group_name_H-M   'P 1'
#
loop_
_entity.id
_entity.type
_entity.pdbx_description
1 polymer ?
#
loop_
_entity_poly.entity_id
_entity_poly.type
_entity_poly.pdbx_seq_one_letter_code
_entity_poly.pdbx_strand_id
1 'polypeptide(L)'
;MGVAEIHVLKGIDLSLRHGETLAIVGPSGVGKSTLLHILGALDRPTSGEVTINSTAVFDLDDVDLAKFRNQTVGFVFQFHYLLPEFTALENVAMPGLIGGNAHRDEIFKKAERLLEEVDLAERL
;
A
#
# COMPACT_ATOMS: atom_id res chain seq x y z
N MET A 1 27.55 16.99 -20.18
CA MET A 1 26.54 16.04 -20.69
C MET A 1 25.28 16.31 -19.89
N GLY A 2 24.22 16.79 -20.52
CA GLY A 2 23.01 17.22 -19.82
C GLY A 2 22.20 16.01 -19.33
N VAL A 3 21.68 16.09 -18.10
CA VAL A 3 20.75 15.11 -17.56
C VAL A 3 19.46 15.23 -18.36
N ALA A 4 19.11 14.20 -19.13
CA ALA A 4 17.84 14.17 -19.84
C ALA A 4 16.73 13.91 -18.83
N GLU A 5 15.78 14.84 -18.72
CA GLU A 5 14.60 14.70 -17.88
C GLU A 5 13.59 13.73 -18.53
N ILE A 6 13.09 12.77 -17.76
CA ILE A 6 12.12 11.77 -18.23
C ILE A 6 10.82 11.94 -17.45
N HIS A 7 9.76 12.38 -18.14
CA HIS A 7 8.41 12.41 -17.58
C HIS A 7 7.76 11.03 -17.67
N VAL A 8 7.66 10.34 -16.54
CA VAL A 8 7.09 8.98 -16.44
C VAL A 8 5.56 9.00 -16.54
N LEU A 9 4.91 9.84 -15.73
CA LEU A 9 3.47 10.05 -15.76
C LEU A 9 3.16 11.43 -16.34
N LYS A 10 2.15 11.51 -17.22
CA LYS A 10 1.84 12.72 -17.99
C LYS A 10 0.34 12.99 -17.96
N GLY A 11 -0.11 13.86 -17.06
CA GLY A 11 -1.51 14.33 -16.98
C GLY A 11 -2.52 13.18 -16.85
N ILE A 12 -2.38 12.37 -15.81
CA ILE A 12 -3.28 11.24 -15.56
C ILE A 12 -4.49 11.72 -14.77
N ASP A 13 -5.68 11.60 -15.37
CA ASP A 13 -6.96 11.79 -14.68
C ASP A 13 -7.58 10.42 -14.40
N LEU A 14 -7.69 10.06 -13.12
CA LEU A 14 -8.25 8.80 -12.67
C LEU A 14 -9.18 9.03 -11.48
N SER A 15 -10.36 8.41 -11.52
CA SER A 15 -11.28 8.34 -10.38
C SER A 15 -11.74 6.90 -10.20
N LEU A 16 -11.84 6.48 -8.94
CA LEU A 16 -12.30 5.15 -8.55
C LEU A 16 -13.23 5.31 -7.35
N ARG A 17 -14.40 4.67 -7.40
CA ARG A 17 -15.36 4.67 -6.30
C ARG A 17 -15.11 3.51 -5.35
N HIS A 18 -15.61 3.65 -4.12
CA HIS A 18 -15.56 2.57 -3.14
C HIS A 18 -16.20 1.29 -3.68
N GLY A 19 -15.50 0.16 -3.53
CA GLY A 19 -15.94 -1.15 -4.01
C GLY A 19 -15.65 -1.44 -5.49
N GLU A 20 -15.12 -0.47 -6.25
CA GLU A 20 -14.73 -0.72 -7.63
C GLU A 20 -13.38 -1.43 -7.73
N THR A 21 -13.27 -2.31 -8.72
CA THR A 21 -12.02 -2.98 -9.09
C THR A 21 -11.53 -2.41 -10.42
N LEU A 22 -10.26 -2.00 -10.46
CA LEU A 22 -9.61 -1.46 -11.65
C LEU A 22 -8.37 -2.30 -11.99
N ALA A 23 -8.19 -2.60 -13.28
CA ALA A 23 -6.98 -3.21 -13.79
C ALA A 23 -6.18 -2.19 -14.61
N ILE A 24 -4.91 -1.97 -14.24
CA ILE A 24 -3.98 -1.13 -14.99
C ILE A 24 -3.06 -2.05 -15.82
N VAL A 25 -3.22 -2.01 -17.14
CA VAL A 25 -2.46 -2.84 -18.08
C VAL A 25 -1.61 -1.98 -19.02
N GLY A 26 -0.49 -2.52 -19.49
CA GLY A 26 0.37 -1.85 -20.46
C GLY A 26 1.81 -2.37 -20.47
N PRO A 27 2.64 -1.98 -21.45
CA PRO A 27 4.02 -2.43 -21.58
C PRO A 27 4.88 -2.17 -20.34
N SER A 28 5.97 -2.92 -20.19
CA SER A 28 6.96 -2.61 -19.14
C SER A 28 7.53 -1.19 -19.35
N GLY A 29 7.78 -0.47 -18.26
CA GLY A 29 8.35 0.89 -18.30
C GLY A 29 7.37 2.04 -18.58
N VAL A 30 6.08 1.78 -18.83
CA VAL A 30 5.08 2.84 -19.09
C VAL A 30 4.62 3.61 -17.83
N GLY A 31 5.21 3.34 -16.66
CA GLY A 31 4.89 4.04 -15.41
C GLY A 31 3.81 3.42 -14.53
N LYS A 32 3.34 2.19 -14.80
CA LYS A 32 2.31 1.51 -13.99
C LYS A 32 2.68 1.41 -12.51
N SER A 33 3.89 0.95 -12.21
CA SER A 33 4.38 0.83 -10.83
C SER A 33 4.51 2.20 -10.16
N THR A 34 4.97 3.21 -10.90
CA THR A 34 5.02 4.59 -10.40
C THR A 34 3.63 5.10 -10.04
N LEU A 35 2.63 4.87 -10.90
CA LEU A 35 1.24 5.24 -10.61
C LEU A 35 0.72 4.50 -9.36
N LEU A 36 0.95 3.19 -9.25
CA LEU A 36 0.53 2.41 -8.08
C LEU A 36 1.24 2.85 -6.79
N HIS A 37 2.51 3.22 -6.85
CA HIS A 37 3.24 3.75 -5.68
C HIS A 37 2.68 5.09 -5.23
N ILE A 38 2.35 5.99 -6.16
CA ILE A 38 1.72 7.27 -5.85
C ILE A 38 0.32 7.05 -5.24
N LEU A 39 -0.51 6.19 -5.84
CA LEU A 39 -1.83 5.85 -5.29
C LEU A 39 -1.74 5.17 -3.91
N GLY A 40 -0.68 4.42 -3.67
CA GLY A 40 -0.39 3.78 -2.39
C GLY A 40 0.27 4.70 -1.35
N ALA A 41 0.50 5.98 -1.64
CA ALA A 41 1.20 6.90 -0.76
C ALA A 41 2.63 6.44 -0.38
N LEU A 42 3.33 5.80 -1.33
CA LEU A 42 4.74 5.42 -1.24
C LEU A 42 5.68 6.40 -1.94
N ASP A 43 5.16 7.14 -2.91
CA ASP A 43 5.90 8.14 -3.68
C ASP A 43 5.04 9.38 -3.90
N ARG A 44 5.67 10.55 -4.04
CA ARG A 44 4.97 11.84 -4.23
C ARG A 44 4.93 12.20 -5.72
N PRO A 45 3.79 12.67 -6.26
CA PRO A 45 3.77 13.17 -7.62
C PRO A 45 4.61 14.45 -7.73
N THR A 46 5.27 14.67 -8.87
CA THR A 46 6.00 15.93 -9.12
C THR A 46 5.06 17.13 -9.24
N SER A 47 3.83 16.89 -9.69
CA SER A 47 2.76 17.89 -9.81
C SER A 47 1.41 17.22 -9.85
N GLY A 48 0.34 17.97 -9.54
CA GLY A 48 -1.02 17.46 -9.45
C GLY A 48 -1.39 17.02 -8.04
N GLU A 49 -2.58 16.45 -7.89
CA GLU A 49 -3.20 16.16 -6.60
C GLU A 49 -3.69 14.71 -6.55
N VAL A 50 -3.66 14.12 -5.36
CA VAL A 50 -4.21 12.79 -5.09
C VAL A 50 -5.09 12.88 -3.85
N THR A 51 -6.37 12.60 -4.05
CA THR A 51 -7.36 12.58 -2.98
C THR A 51 -7.88 11.17 -2.78
N ILE A 52 -7.81 10.66 -1.56
CA ILE A 52 -8.34 9.33 -1.19
C ILE A 52 -9.23 9.52 0.03
N ASN A 53 -10.47 9.03 -0.02
CA ASN A 53 -11.46 9.19 1.06
C ASN A 53 -11.60 10.66 1.54
N SER A 54 -11.63 11.61 0.61
CA SER A 54 -11.68 13.06 0.87
C SER A 54 -10.44 13.66 1.55
N THR A 55 -9.36 12.89 1.68
CA THR A 55 -8.07 13.36 2.20
C THR A 55 -7.13 13.69 1.05
N ALA A 56 -6.63 14.93 0.99
CA ALA A 56 -5.51 15.30 0.12
C ALA A 56 -4.23 14.65 0.67
N VAL A 57 -3.85 13.52 0.10
CA VAL A 57 -2.90 12.59 0.73
C VAL A 57 -1.52 13.22 0.92
N PHE A 58 -1.08 14.02 -0.03
CA PHE A 58 0.27 14.59 -0.02
C PHE A 58 0.39 15.96 0.67
N ASP A 59 -0.71 16.47 1.22
CA ASP A 59 -0.70 17.62 2.13
C ASP A 59 -0.37 17.20 3.58
N LEU A 60 -0.41 15.90 3.85
CA LEU A 60 0.00 15.31 5.13
C LEU A 60 1.54 15.36 5.28
N ASP A 61 1.98 15.56 6.52
CA ASP A 61 3.38 15.34 6.88
C ASP A 61 3.73 13.84 6.82
N ASP A 62 5.02 13.52 6.90
CA ASP A 62 5.46 12.13 6.73
C ASP A 62 4.96 11.18 7.82
N VAL A 63 4.68 11.70 9.03
CA VAL A 63 4.17 10.90 10.15
C VAL A 63 2.70 10.55 9.90
N ASP A 64 1.90 11.54 9.52
CA ASP A 64 0.48 11.36 9.25
C ASP A 64 0.25 10.61 7.93
N LEU A 65 1.14 10.77 6.95
CA LEU A 65 1.15 9.96 5.73
C LEU A 65 1.43 8.48 6.03
N ALA A 66 2.36 8.20 6.96
CA ALA A 66 2.63 6.82 7.40
C ALA A 66 1.44 6.19 8.14
N LYS A 67 0.77 6.95 9.01
CA LYS A 67 -0.47 6.50 9.67
C LYS A 67 -1.59 6.26 8.66
N PHE A 68 -1.79 7.21 7.74
CA PHE A 68 -2.77 7.11 6.66
C PHE A 68 -2.56 5.82 5.85
N ARG A 69 -1.30 5.57 5.43
CA ARG A 69 -0.93 4.37 4.67
C ARG A 69 -1.20 3.09 5.47
N ASN A 70 -0.82 3.04 6.75
CA ASN A 70 -1.06 1.88 7.62
C ASN A 70 -2.56 1.55 7.77
N GLN A 71 -3.42 2.58 7.82
CA GLN A 71 -4.85 2.41 8.09
C GLN A 71 -5.69 2.21 6.82
N THR A 72 -5.23 2.71 5.68
CA THR A 72 -6.06 2.84 4.46
C THR A 72 -5.56 1.97 3.31
N VAL A 73 -4.26 1.64 3.27
CA VAL A 73 -3.64 1.00 2.11
C VAL A 73 -3.11 -0.39 2.47
N GLY A 74 -3.59 -1.41 1.77
CA GLY A 74 -3.02 -2.76 1.78
C GLY A 74 -2.23 -3.02 0.51
N PHE A 75 -0.97 -3.46 0.64
CA PHE A 75 -0.13 -3.83 -0.50
C PHE A 75 -0.03 -5.33 -0.64
N VAL A 76 -0.22 -5.82 -1.86
CA VAL A 76 0.14 -7.17 -2.27
C VAL A 76 1.11 -7.03 -3.43
N PHE A 77 2.35 -7.49 -3.21
CA PHE A 77 3.42 -7.37 -4.19
C PHE A 77 3.56 -8.67 -4.99
N GLN A 78 4.08 -8.56 -6.22
CA GLN A 78 4.36 -9.73 -7.06
C GLN A 78 5.38 -10.69 -6.40
N PHE A 79 6.38 -10.13 -5.71
CA PHE A 79 7.24 -10.87 -4.80
C PHE A 79 6.75 -10.62 -3.39
N HIS A 80 6.53 -11.67 -2.61
CA HIS A 80 5.78 -11.60 -1.35
C HIS A 80 6.34 -10.63 -0.29
N TYR A 81 7.62 -10.21 -0.40
CA TYR A 81 8.32 -9.34 0.56
C TYR A 81 8.07 -9.69 2.05
N LEU A 82 7.87 -10.98 2.33
CA LEU A 82 7.82 -11.48 3.70
C LEU A 82 9.21 -11.34 4.32
N LEU A 83 9.24 -10.98 5.59
CA LEU A 83 10.46 -10.92 6.35
C LEU A 83 10.82 -12.36 6.77
N PRO A 84 11.93 -12.93 6.26
CA PRO A 84 12.25 -14.35 6.43
C PRO A 84 12.58 -14.72 7.87
N GLU A 85 12.92 -13.74 8.71
CA GLU A 85 13.17 -13.93 10.14
C GLU A 85 11.88 -14.09 10.97
N PHE A 86 10.71 -13.90 10.36
CA PHE A 86 9.41 -13.93 11.02
C PHE A 86 8.52 -15.03 10.46
N THR A 87 7.67 -15.57 11.32
CA THR A 87 6.60 -16.50 10.94
C THR A 87 5.56 -15.82 10.05
N ALA A 88 4.71 -16.61 9.39
CA ALA A 88 3.57 -16.08 8.62
C ALA A 88 2.66 -15.24 9.52
N LEU A 89 2.37 -15.73 10.74
CA LEU A 89 1.56 -15.04 11.72
C LEU A 89 2.15 -13.68 12.11
N GLU A 90 3.46 -13.61 12.37
CA GLU A 90 4.13 -12.35 12.71
C GLU A 90 4.14 -11.35 11.55
N ASN A 91 4.37 -11.82 10.31
CA ASN A 91 4.29 -10.97 9.13
C ASN A 91 2.87 -10.37 8.96
N VAL A 92 1.82 -11.16 9.16
CA VAL A 92 0.42 -10.70 9.08
C VAL A 92 0.06 -9.76 10.24
N ALA A 93 0.59 -10.00 11.45
CA ALA A 93 0.34 -9.16 12.62
C ALA A 93 1.07 -7.80 12.57
N MET A 94 2.20 -7.72 11.86
CA MET A 94 3.11 -6.58 11.88
C MET A 94 2.45 -5.22 11.58
N PRO A 95 1.58 -5.05 10.56
CA PRO A 95 0.91 -3.79 10.31
C PRO A 95 0.04 -3.33 11.49
N GLY A 96 -0.62 -4.27 12.18
CA GLY A 96 -1.41 -3.98 13.37
C GLY A 96 -0.55 -3.53 14.55
N LEU A 97 0.61 -4.18 14.75
CA LEU A 97 1.57 -3.81 15.79
C LEU A 97 2.15 -2.41 15.55
N ILE A 98 2.50 -2.08 14.30
CA ILE A 98 2.98 -0.75 13.91
C ILE A 98 1.90 0.31 14.12
N GLY A 99 0.65 -0.02 13.79
CA GLY A 99 -0.48 0.91 13.93
C GLY A 99 -0.80 1.27 15.38
N GLY A 100 -0.52 0.38 16.34
CA GLY A 100 -0.59 0.68 17.78
C GLY A 100 -2.00 0.93 18.34
N ASN A 101 -3.06 0.63 17.58
CA ASN A 101 -4.45 0.97 17.94
C ASN A 101 -5.21 -0.14 18.69
N ALA A 102 -4.59 -1.31 18.90
CA ALA A 102 -5.21 -2.46 19.54
C ALA A 102 -4.22 -3.21 20.44
N HIS A 103 -4.72 -4.00 21.38
CA HIS A 103 -3.86 -4.82 22.23
C HIS A 103 -3.17 -5.90 21.40
N ARG A 104 -1.94 -6.26 21.79
CA ARG A 104 -1.14 -7.29 21.09
C ARG A 104 -1.93 -8.57 20.85
N ASP A 105 -2.61 -9.08 21.88
CA ASP A 105 -3.37 -10.33 21.78
C ASP A 105 -4.54 -10.25 20.79
N GLU A 106 -5.17 -9.07 20.65
CA GLU A 106 -6.24 -8.85 19.67
C GLU A 106 -5.70 -8.82 18.24
N ILE A 107 -4.50 -8.24 18.05
CA ILE A 107 -3.82 -8.19 16.76
C ILE A 107 -3.44 -9.61 16.30
N PHE A 108 -2.84 -10.41 17.18
CA PHE A 108 -2.47 -11.79 16.85
C PHE A 108 -3.70 -12.66 16.57
N LYS A 109 -4.78 -12.55 17.37
CA LYS A 109 -6.06 -13.23 17.08
C LYS A 109 -6.66 -12.83 15.74
N LYS A 110 -6.51 -11.56 15.34
CA LYS A 110 -6.96 -11.10 14.02
C LYS A 110 -6.10 -11.68 12.91
N ALA A 111 -4.78 -11.71 13.11
CA ALA A 111 -3.84 -12.28 12.15
C ALA A 111 -4.08 -13.79 11.93
N GLU A 112 -4.38 -14.55 12.99
CA GLU A 112 -4.79 -15.96 12.90
C GLU A 112 -6.02 -16.13 12.01
N ARG A 113 -7.10 -15.38 12.27
CA ARG A 113 -8.32 -15.43 11.45
C ARG A 113 -8.07 -15.08 9.98
N LEU A 114 -7.22 -14.08 9.71
CA LEU A 114 -6.86 -13.70 8.34
C LEU A 114 -6.10 -14.82 7.62
N LEU A 115 -5.23 -15.56 8.32
CA LEU A 115 -4.55 -16.72 7.76
C LEU A 115 -5.52 -17.88 7.50
N GLU A 116 -6.51 -18.09 8.37
CA GLU A 116 -7.58 -19.06 8.15
C GLU A 116 -8.42 -18.72 6.91
N GLU A 117 -8.79 -17.45 6.72
CA GLU A 117 -9.58 -16.99 5.56
C GLU A 117 -8.88 -17.21 4.21
N VAL A 118 -7.56 -17.35 4.19
CA VAL A 118 -6.75 -17.61 2.98
C VAL A 118 -6.20 -19.04 2.94
N ASP A 119 -6.81 -19.97 3.68
CA ASP A 119 -6.46 -21.41 3.73
C ASP A 119 -5.01 -21.69 4.18
N LEU A 120 -4.47 -20.86 5.07
CA LEU A 120 -3.11 -21.01 5.64
C LEU A 120 -3.13 -21.40 7.12
N ALA A 121 -4.22 -21.97 7.63
CA ALA A 121 -4.35 -22.41 9.02
C ALA A 121 -3.24 -23.41 9.45
N GLU A 122 -2.74 -24.23 8.53
CA GLU A 122 -1.64 -25.17 8.78
C GLU A 122 -0.26 -24.50 8.97
N ARG A 123 -0.16 -23.18 8.79
CA ARG A 123 1.06 -22.38 8.96
C ARG A 123 1.14 -21.65 10.30
N LEU A 124 0.15 -21.84 11.18
CA LEU A 124 0.10 -21.31 12.54
C LEU A 124 1.06 -22.05 13.49
#